data_AF-A0A830BEV8-F1
#
_entry.id   AF-A0A830BEV8-F1
#
_cell.length_a   1.000
_cell.length_b   1.000
_cell.length_c   1.000
_cell.angle_alpha   90.00
_cell.angle_beta   90.00
_cell.angle_gamma   90.00
#
_symmetry.space_group_name_H-M   'P 1'
#
loop_
_entity.id
_entity.type
_entity.pdbx_description
1 polymer ?
#
loop_
_entity_poly.entity_id
_entity_poly.type
_entity_poly.pdbx_seq_one_letter_code
_entity_poly.pdbx_strand_id
1 'polypeptide(L)'
;MDALSPAIKPILVPRPRTARSDYALLSFGSYENPNSNRTRVRIQVKAQAGKQASVDFSDPDWKSKYQNDFESRFRIPHITDVLHDAVSYPSTFCLRMRTPVSPEFAEGYPSDEEWHGYINNNDRVLLKVIHYSSPTSAGAECIDPDCTWVEAMIMLLRFNFRVHRAGPREKIYFKPEDVKAAIVTCGGLCPGLNDVIRQHSSSMLFFYALCLCPGLNDVIRQIVITLEIYGVKKIVGIPFGYRGFSDTSLAEMPLSRKVVQNIHLSGGSLLGVSRGGPTVSDIVDSMKERGINMLFVLGGNGTHAGANAIHEECRKRRLKIAVVGVPKTIDNDILHMDKTFGFDTAVEEAQRAIYSAYIEAHSAYHGIGIVKLMGRSSGFIAMQASLASGQIDICLIPEVPFNLHGPHGVLSHIQYLLERKGSAVVCVAEGSGQDLLEKTNAKDASGNIVLGDIGVYIQQETKKFFKGIGFPADVKYIDPTYMIRACRANASDGILCTVLGQNAVHGAFAGYSGITVGTCNTHYVYFPIPQVIIQPKVVDPNSRMWHRCLTSTGQPDFI
;
A
#
# COMPACT_ATOMS: atom_id res chain seq x y z
N MET A 1 63.73 -20.55 4.76
CA MET A 1 64.06 -20.60 6.19
C MET A 1 63.11 -19.68 6.91
N ASP A 2 62.40 -20.25 7.87
CA ASP A 2 61.22 -19.71 8.53
C ASP A 2 61.45 -18.38 9.25
N ALA A 3 60.44 -17.51 9.22
CA ALA A 3 60.37 -16.37 10.10
C ALA A 3 58.91 -15.94 10.37
N LEU A 4 58.55 -16.06 11.65
CA LEU A 4 57.77 -15.11 12.46
C LEU A 4 56.23 -15.24 12.55
N SER A 5 55.80 -15.25 13.81
CA SER A 5 54.46 -15.11 14.39
C SER A 5 54.65 -14.35 15.72
N PRO A 6 53.62 -13.82 16.42
CA PRO A 6 52.51 -12.96 16.00
C PRO A 6 52.34 -11.74 16.96
N ALA A 7 51.52 -10.73 16.56
CA ALA A 7 50.56 -10.02 17.43
C ALA A 7 50.07 -8.71 16.79
N ILE A 8 48.85 -8.72 16.23
CA ILE A 8 48.08 -7.53 15.87
C ILE A 8 46.88 -7.47 16.83
N LYS A 9 46.78 -6.40 17.62
CA LYS A 9 45.58 -6.09 18.42
C LYS A 9 44.58 -5.29 17.57
N PRO A 10 43.29 -5.66 17.49
CA PRO A 10 42.27 -4.79 16.94
C PRO A 10 41.69 -3.82 17.99
N ILE A 11 41.44 -2.60 17.54
CA ILE A 11 40.80 -1.49 18.26
C ILE A 11 39.31 -1.78 18.44
N LEU A 12 38.80 -1.55 19.66
CA LEU A 12 37.40 -1.75 20.05
C LEU A 12 36.44 -0.85 19.26
N VAL A 13 35.43 -1.46 18.64
CA VAL A 13 34.18 -0.82 18.19
C VAL A 13 33.18 -0.84 19.37
N PRO A 14 32.51 0.27 19.72
CA PRO A 14 31.58 0.29 20.84
C PRO A 14 30.27 -0.45 20.51
N ARG A 15 29.82 -1.28 21.47
CA ARG A 15 28.57 -2.05 21.44
C ARG A 15 27.34 -1.14 21.26
N PRO A 16 26.28 -1.58 20.54
CA PRO A 16 24.99 -0.90 20.57
C PRO A 16 24.40 -1.00 21.99
N ARG A 17 23.97 0.14 22.54
CA ARG A 17 23.26 0.23 23.82
C ARG A 17 22.01 -0.65 23.79
N THR A 18 21.90 -1.53 24.77
CA THR A 18 20.67 -2.23 25.13
C THR A 18 19.59 -1.19 25.47
N ALA A 19 18.50 -1.18 24.71
CA ALA A 19 17.32 -0.40 25.05
C ALA A 19 16.71 -1.01 26.33
N ARG A 20 16.68 -0.22 27.41
CA ARG A 20 15.97 -0.56 28.65
C ARG A 20 14.48 -0.73 28.35
N SER A 21 13.90 -1.78 28.91
CA SER A 21 12.48 -2.09 28.89
C SER A 21 11.70 -1.17 29.83
N ASP A 22 10.90 -0.26 29.27
CA ASP A 22 9.82 0.37 30.02
C ASP A 22 8.52 -0.38 29.68
N TYR A 23 8.03 -1.14 30.66
CA TYR A 23 6.72 -1.78 30.62
C TYR A 23 5.64 -0.69 30.68
N ALA A 24 4.71 -0.69 29.72
CA ALA A 24 3.47 0.08 29.84
C ALA A 24 2.27 -0.87 29.75
N LEU A 25 1.73 -1.14 30.94
CA LEU A 25 0.45 -1.79 31.20
C LEU A 25 -0.70 -1.09 30.47
N LEU A 26 -1.72 -1.89 30.12
CA LEU A 26 -3.05 -1.40 29.77
C LEU A 26 -3.58 -0.54 30.93
N SER A 27 -3.79 0.76 30.71
CA SER A 27 -4.62 1.58 31.59
C SER A 27 -5.90 1.98 30.86
N PHE A 28 -7.03 1.60 31.43
CA PHE A 28 -8.34 2.12 31.06
C PHE A 28 -8.51 3.46 31.79
N GLY A 29 -8.25 4.56 31.10
CA GLY A 29 -8.52 5.90 31.61
C GLY A 29 -9.79 6.46 31.01
N SER A 30 -10.87 6.55 31.80
CA SER A 30 -12.00 7.44 31.54
C SER A 30 -11.61 8.86 31.95
N TYR A 31 -11.82 9.84 31.08
CA TYR A 31 -11.71 11.26 31.42
C TYR A 31 -13.13 11.85 31.33
N GLU A 32 -13.75 12.10 32.48
CA GLU A 32 -15.00 12.86 32.54
C GLU A 32 -14.68 14.34 32.37
N ASN A 33 -15.30 14.98 31.39
CA ASN A 33 -15.31 16.43 31.26
C ASN A 33 -16.64 16.92 31.85
N PRO A 34 -16.64 17.63 33.00
CA PRO A 34 -17.86 17.90 33.77
C PRO A 34 -18.88 18.86 33.11
N ASN A 35 -18.66 19.29 31.86
CA ASN A 35 -19.56 20.18 31.12
C ASN A 35 -20.02 19.63 29.74
N SER A 36 -20.05 18.32 29.54
CA SER A 36 -20.48 17.71 28.27
C SER A 36 -21.17 16.36 28.48
N ASN A 37 -22.47 16.29 28.19
CA ASN A 37 -23.28 15.05 28.14
C ASN A 37 -22.92 14.10 26.97
N ARG A 38 -21.67 14.12 26.49
CA ARG A 38 -21.18 13.21 25.44
C ARG A 38 -19.90 12.53 25.90
N THR A 39 -20.03 11.27 26.28
CA THR A 39 -18.94 10.32 26.47
C THR A 39 -18.29 10.04 25.12
N ARG A 40 -17.11 10.60 24.85
CA ARG A 40 -16.32 10.27 23.65
C ARG A 40 -15.41 9.09 23.96
N VAL A 41 -15.80 7.90 23.52
CA VAL A 41 -14.93 6.72 23.52
C VAL A 41 -14.04 6.77 22.28
N ARG A 42 -12.72 6.82 22.50
CA ARG A 42 -11.70 6.97 21.45
C ARG A 42 -11.13 5.61 21.09
N ILE A 43 -11.25 5.19 19.83
CA ILE A 43 -10.61 3.98 19.33
C ILE A 43 -9.16 4.28 18.96
N GLN A 44 -8.25 3.47 19.47
CA GLN A 44 -6.84 3.47 19.11
C GLN A 44 -6.53 2.09 18.51
N VAL A 45 -6.60 1.95 17.18
CA VAL A 45 -6.06 0.78 16.50
C VAL A 45 -4.61 1.09 16.15
N LYS A 46 -3.69 0.74 17.06
CA LYS A 46 -2.28 0.60 16.69
C LYS A 46 -2.12 -0.77 16.03
N ALA A 47 -1.50 -0.83 14.87
CA ALA A 47 -0.91 -2.08 14.41
C ALA A 47 0.03 -2.56 15.52
N GLN A 48 -0.29 -3.68 16.13
CA GLN A 48 0.68 -4.36 16.98
C GLN A 48 1.78 -4.80 16.03
N ALA A 49 2.95 -4.16 16.11
CA ALA A 49 4.16 -4.71 15.54
C ALA A 49 4.41 -6.02 16.29
N GLY A 50 3.86 -7.12 15.77
CA GLY A 50 4.23 -8.44 16.23
C GLY A 50 5.73 -8.53 16.04
N LYS A 51 6.49 -8.71 17.13
CA LYS A 51 7.89 -9.10 17.02
C LYS A 51 7.92 -10.31 16.11
N GLN A 52 8.61 -10.22 14.98
CA GLN A 52 8.98 -11.37 14.20
C GLN A 52 9.69 -12.32 15.18
N ALA A 53 9.13 -13.50 15.41
CA ALA A 53 9.78 -14.47 16.29
C ALA A 53 11.18 -14.71 15.71
N SER A 54 12.22 -14.29 16.43
CA SER A 54 13.59 -14.53 16.01
C SER A 54 13.77 -16.04 15.92
N VAL A 55 14.01 -16.54 14.71
CA VAL A 55 14.24 -17.96 14.48
C VAL A 55 15.49 -18.35 15.26
N ASP A 56 15.35 -19.33 16.15
CA ASP A 56 16.48 -19.90 16.86
C ASP A 56 17.15 -20.93 15.92
N PHE A 57 18.18 -20.48 15.21
CA PHE A 57 18.92 -21.32 14.27
C PHE A 57 19.70 -22.46 14.94
N SER A 58 19.84 -22.43 16.28
CA SER A 58 20.48 -23.50 17.05
C SER A 58 19.58 -24.72 17.26
N ASP A 59 18.27 -24.59 17.01
CA ASP A 59 17.30 -25.68 17.14
C ASP A 59 17.29 -26.56 15.88
N PRO A 60 17.60 -27.87 15.96
CA PRO A 60 17.64 -28.75 14.78
C PRO A 60 16.31 -28.81 13.99
N ASP A 61 15.18 -28.51 14.65
CA ASP A 61 13.84 -28.50 14.03
C ASP A 61 13.37 -27.09 13.62
N TRP A 62 14.23 -26.06 13.70
CA TRP A 62 13.87 -24.67 13.39
C TRP A 62 13.21 -24.54 12.02
N LYS A 63 13.68 -25.35 11.06
CA LYS A 63 13.22 -25.41 9.69
C LYS A 63 11.74 -25.82 9.57
N SER A 64 11.37 -26.95 10.19
CA SER A 64 10.00 -27.45 10.21
C SER A 64 9.07 -26.51 10.99
N LYS A 65 9.55 -25.95 12.11
CA LYS A 65 8.81 -24.96 12.91
C LYS A 65 8.54 -23.69 12.10
N TYR A 66 9.53 -23.22 11.34
CA TYR A 66 9.40 -22.07 10.46
C TYR A 66 8.41 -22.32 9.33
N GLN A 67 8.40 -23.53 8.73
CA GLN A 67 7.41 -23.90 7.72
C GLN A 67 5.99 -23.86 8.27
N ASN A 68 5.75 -24.50 9.41
CA ASN A 68 4.43 -24.57 10.03
C ASN A 68 3.94 -23.18 10.44
N ASP A 69 4.83 -22.34 10.99
CA ASP A 69 4.54 -20.93 11.27
C ASP A 69 4.16 -20.17 9.99
N PHE A 70 4.93 -20.33 8.92
CA PHE A 70 4.65 -19.67 7.64
C PHE A 70 3.30 -20.11 7.05
N GLU A 71 3.05 -21.42 6.96
CA GLU A 71 1.78 -21.96 6.45
C GLU A 71 0.59 -21.50 7.29
N SER A 72 0.75 -21.41 8.61
CA SER A 72 -0.25 -20.85 9.52
C SER A 72 -0.51 -19.37 9.25
N ARG A 73 0.54 -18.56 9.09
CA ARG A 73 0.46 -17.11 8.84
C ARG A 73 -0.14 -16.76 7.48
N PHE A 74 0.17 -17.55 6.46
CA PHE A 74 -0.32 -17.37 5.08
C PHE A 74 -1.58 -18.18 4.77
N ARG A 75 -2.13 -18.89 5.76
CA ARG A 75 -3.42 -19.56 5.64
C ARG A 75 -4.50 -18.54 5.36
N ILE A 76 -5.26 -18.78 4.30
CA ILE A 76 -6.35 -17.90 3.92
C ILE A 76 -7.59 -18.20 4.76
N PRO A 77 -8.15 -17.22 5.48
CA PRO A 77 -9.38 -17.44 6.22
C PRO A 77 -10.52 -17.74 5.26
N HIS A 78 -11.25 -18.81 5.57
CA HIS A 78 -12.37 -19.26 4.76
C HIS A 78 -13.64 -19.35 5.61
N ILE A 79 -14.79 -19.13 5.02
CA ILE A 79 -16.07 -19.07 5.74
C ILE A 79 -16.41 -20.39 6.46
N THR A 80 -15.94 -21.52 5.93
CA THR A 80 -16.10 -22.85 6.54
C THR A 80 -15.30 -23.04 7.83
N ASP A 81 -14.32 -22.17 8.11
CA ASP A 81 -13.57 -22.18 9.37
C ASP A 81 -14.46 -21.77 10.56
N VAL A 82 -15.57 -21.08 10.27
CA VAL A 82 -16.52 -20.54 11.27
C VAL A 82 -17.90 -21.21 11.13
N LEU A 83 -18.33 -21.44 9.90
CA LEU A 83 -19.60 -22.06 9.53
C LEU A 83 -19.34 -23.42 8.89
N HIS A 84 -19.12 -24.45 9.71
CA HIS A 84 -18.74 -25.78 9.24
C HIS A 84 -19.82 -26.47 8.37
N ASP A 85 -21.07 -26.04 8.51
CA ASP A 85 -22.25 -26.48 7.76
C ASP A 85 -22.51 -25.65 6.49
N ALA A 86 -21.58 -24.75 6.10
CA ALA A 86 -21.73 -23.92 4.92
C ALA A 86 -21.78 -24.78 3.63
N VAL A 87 -22.96 -24.80 3.01
CA VAL A 87 -23.20 -25.49 1.73
C VAL A 87 -22.45 -24.79 0.59
N SER A 88 -21.78 -25.58 -0.24
CA SER A 88 -21.19 -25.13 -1.51
C SER A 88 -22.15 -25.33 -2.67
N TYR A 89 -22.15 -24.41 -3.62
CA TYR A 89 -22.93 -24.45 -4.86
C TYR A 89 -21.98 -24.45 -6.08
N PRO A 90 -22.37 -25.01 -7.23
CA PRO A 90 -21.66 -24.80 -8.49
C PRO A 90 -21.59 -23.31 -8.84
N SER A 91 -20.45 -22.86 -9.36
CA SER A 91 -20.24 -21.48 -9.80
C SER A 91 -21.15 -21.13 -10.97
N THR A 92 -21.83 -19.98 -10.89
CA THR A 92 -22.58 -19.40 -12.00
C THR A 92 -21.68 -18.69 -13.03
N PHE A 93 -20.43 -18.40 -12.66
CA PHE A 93 -19.44 -17.76 -13.53
C PHE A 93 -18.75 -18.79 -14.42
N CYS A 94 -18.84 -18.62 -15.74
CA CYS A 94 -18.24 -19.50 -16.73
C CYS A 94 -17.10 -18.80 -17.49
N LEU A 95 -15.98 -19.50 -17.71
CA LEU A 95 -14.84 -18.97 -18.47
C LEU A 95 -15.01 -19.08 -19.99
N ARG A 96 -15.83 -20.04 -20.47
CA ARG A 96 -16.07 -20.26 -21.90
C ARG A 96 -17.32 -19.54 -22.43
N MET A 97 -18.25 -19.16 -21.54
CA MET A 97 -19.50 -18.48 -21.92
C MET A 97 -19.68 -17.18 -21.14
N ARG A 98 -20.17 -16.15 -21.82
CA ARG A 98 -20.41 -14.82 -21.24
C ARG A 98 -21.79 -14.67 -20.59
N THR A 99 -22.64 -15.71 -20.68
CA THR A 99 -23.99 -15.74 -20.11
C THR A 99 -23.96 -16.50 -18.78
N PRO A 100 -24.59 -15.98 -17.70
CA PRO A 100 -24.70 -16.71 -16.44
C PRO A 100 -25.44 -18.03 -16.64
N VAL A 101 -24.94 -19.12 -16.05
CA VAL A 101 -25.60 -20.43 -16.13
C VAL A 101 -26.87 -20.40 -15.27
N SER A 102 -28.05 -20.56 -15.87
CA SER A 102 -29.30 -20.76 -15.11
C SER A 102 -29.40 -22.21 -14.63
N PRO A 103 -30.14 -22.50 -13.53
CA PRO A 103 -30.36 -23.87 -13.08
C PRO A 103 -30.95 -24.77 -14.18
N GLU A 104 -31.81 -24.20 -15.05
CA GLU A 104 -32.43 -24.88 -16.19
C GLU A 104 -31.43 -25.20 -17.33
N PHE A 105 -30.29 -24.51 -17.39
CA PHE A 105 -29.21 -24.74 -18.35
C PHE A 105 -28.08 -25.63 -17.81
N ALA A 106 -28.09 -25.94 -16.50
CA ALA A 106 -27.06 -26.78 -15.88
C ALA A 106 -27.14 -28.26 -16.32
N GLU A 107 -28.30 -28.73 -16.76
CA GLU A 107 -28.53 -30.12 -17.22
C GLU A 107 -28.07 -30.38 -18.67
N GLY A 108 -27.69 -29.34 -19.43
CA GLY A 108 -27.33 -29.46 -20.85
C GLY A 108 -25.85 -29.64 -21.15
N TYR A 109 -24.98 -29.76 -20.14
CA TYR A 109 -23.54 -29.87 -20.36
C TYR A 109 -23.06 -31.33 -20.24
N PRO A 110 -22.35 -31.89 -21.23
CA PRO A 110 -21.64 -33.15 -21.06
C PRO A 110 -20.59 -32.95 -19.96
N SER A 111 -20.72 -33.67 -18.86
CA SER A 111 -19.85 -33.61 -17.67
C SER A 111 -18.45 -34.19 -17.89
N ASP A 112 -18.08 -34.49 -19.14
CA ASP A 112 -17.09 -35.52 -19.42
C ASP A 112 -15.73 -34.97 -19.88
N GLU A 113 -15.51 -33.64 -19.81
CA GLU A 113 -14.19 -33.06 -20.04
C GLU A 113 -13.70 -32.30 -18.80
N GLU A 114 -12.83 -32.98 -18.05
CA GLU A 114 -11.93 -32.40 -17.06
C GLU A 114 -11.28 -31.12 -17.62
N TRP A 115 -11.26 -30.06 -16.81
CA TRP A 115 -10.61 -28.76 -17.04
C TRP A 115 -11.46 -27.62 -17.67
N HIS A 116 -12.40 -27.08 -16.88
CA HIS A 116 -13.14 -25.85 -17.17
C HIS A 116 -12.36 -24.53 -16.99
N GLY A 117 -11.04 -24.56 -16.82
CA GLY A 117 -10.19 -23.38 -16.62
C GLY A 117 -10.29 -22.71 -15.24
N TYR A 118 -11.09 -23.26 -14.31
CA TYR A 118 -11.12 -22.80 -12.93
C TYR A 118 -9.78 -23.03 -12.23
N ILE A 119 -9.49 -22.18 -11.25
CA ILE A 119 -8.29 -22.32 -10.45
C ILE A 119 -8.56 -23.33 -9.34
N ASN A 120 -7.67 -24.33 -9.23
CA ASN A 120 -7.76 -25.33 -8.18
C ASN A 120 -7.54 -24.68 -6.80
N ASN A 121 -8.25 -25.14 -5.76
CA ASN A 121 -8.05 -24.68 -4.39
C ASN A 121 -6.64 -24.96 -3.85
N ASN A 122 -5.94 -25.93 -4.43
CA ASN A 122 -4.55 -26.29 -4.14
C ASN A 122 -3.52 -25.56 -5.02
N ASP A 123 -3.96 -24.72 -5.97
CA ASP A 123 -3.04 -23.93 -6.80
C ASP A 123 -2.34 -22.86 -5.94
N ARG A 124 -1.02 -22.75 -6.12
CA ARG A 124 -0.14 -21.96 -5.28
C ARG A 124 0.93 -21.26 -6.11
N VAL A 125 1.23 -20.02 -5.75
CA VAL A 125 2.29 -19.21 -6.34
C VAL A 125 3.40 -19.05 -5.31
N LEU A 126 4.65 -19.12 -5.74
CA LEU A 126 5.80 -18.89 -4.87
C LEU A 126 5.89 -17.41 -4.47
N LEU A 127 5.97 -17.16 -3.16
CA LEU A 127 6.08 -15.83 -2.57
C LEU A 127 7.48 -15.23 -2.73
N LYS A 128 8.51 -16.04 -2.46
CA LYS A 128 9.92 -15.69 -2.67
C LYS A 128 10.51 -16.64 -3.69
N VAL A 129 11.23 -16.08 -4.66
CA VAL A 129 12.00 -16.83 -5.66
C VAL A 129 13.47 -16.53 -5.43
N ILE A 130 14.34 -17.51 -5.64
CA ILE A 130 15.78 -17.27 -5.73
C ILE A 130 16.01 -16.42 -6.99
N HIS A 131 16.26 -15.12 -6.81
CA HIS A 131 16.46 -14.22 -7.94
C HIS A 131 17.82 -14.43 -8.62
N TYR A 132 18.83 -14.89 -7.88
CA TYR A 132 20.21 -15.03 -8.35
C TYR A 132 20.83 -16.33 -7.84
N SER A 133 21.70 -16.96 -8.62
CA SER A 133 22.28 -18.28 -8.31
C SER A 133 23.52 -18.25 -7.39
N SER A 134 23.97 -17.07 -6.94
CA SER A 134 25.25 -16.92 -6.21
C SER A 134 25.13 -16.08 -4.91
N PRO A 135 25.80 -16.48 -3.80
CA PRO A 135 25.74 -15.82 -2.47
C PRO A 135 26.20 -14.40 -2.50
N THR A 136 27.16 -14.15 -3.38
CA THR A 136 27.87 -12.90 -3.50
C THR A 136 27.14 -11.94 -4.44
N SER A 137 26.02 -12.36 -5.02
CA SER A 137 25.20 -11.50 -5.87
C SER A 137 24.43 -10.50 -5.03
N ALA A 138 24.56 -9.22 -5.37
CA ALA A 138 23.78 -8.15 -4.75
C ALA A 138 22.27 -8.46 -4.85
N GLY A 139 21.58 -8.49 -3.70
CA GLY A 139 20.16 -8.81 -3.61
C GLY A 139 19.83 -10.29 -3.34
N ALA A 140 20.82 -11.15 -3.09
CA ALA A 140 20.57 -12.49 -2.57
C ALA A 140 20.22 -12.42 -1.07
N GLU A 141 18.97 -12.72 -0.71
CA GLU A 141 18.54 -12.84 0.69
C GLU A 141 18.60 -14.30 1.14
N CYS A 142 19.49 -14.61 2.09
CA CYS A 142 19.49 -15.91 2.79
C CYS A 142 18.71 -15.81 4.11
N ILE A 143 17.84 -16.78 4.37
CA ILE A 143 17.09 -16.88 5.64
C ILE A 143 18.02 -17.23 6.80
N ASP A 144 19.11 -17.95 6.51
CA ASP A 144 20.12 -18.40 7.47
C ASP A 144 21.50 -17.88 7.00
N PRO A 145 22.23 -17.11 7.83
CA PRO A 145 23.56 -16.59 7.52
C PRO A 145 24.61 -17.67 7.24
N ASP A 146 24.45 -18.87 7.83
CA ASP A 146 25.44 -19.94 7.82
C ASP A 146 25.13 -21.05 6.80
N CYS A 147 24.04 -20.93 6.04
CA CYS A 147 23.54 -21.98 5.16
C CYS A 147 24.22 -21.99 3.78
N THR A 148 24.60 -23.17 3.29
CA THR A 148 25.21 -23.33 1.96
C THR A 148 24.18 -23.15 0.84
N TRP A 149 24.61 -22.77 -0.38
CA TRP A 149 23.70 -22.49 -1.51
C TRP A 149 22.79 -23.65 -1.91
N VAL A 150 23.31 -24.87 -1.83
CA VAL A 150 22.55 -26.08 -2.12
C VAL A 150 21.47 -26.30 -1.07
N GLU A 151 21.78 -26.02 0.20
CA GLU A 151 20.82 -26.09 1.28
C GLU A 151 19.79 -24.96 1.20
N ALA A 152 20.16 -23.74 0.83
CA ALA A 152 19.23 -22.64 0.60
C ALA A 152 18.27 -22.91 -0.58
N MET A 153 18.78 -23.49 -1.68
CA MET A 153 17.98 -23.92 -2.82
C MET A 153 17.04 -25.07 -2.45
N ILE A 154 17.56 -26.09 -1.76
CA ILE A 154 16.75 -27.20 -1.25
C ILE A 154 15.76 -26.71 -0.19
N MET A 155 16.10 -25.72 0.63
CA MET A 155 15.22 -25.10 1.60
C MET A 155 14.10 -24.33 0.90
N LEU A 156 14.39 -23.47 -0.07
CA LEU A 156 13.34 -22.74 -0.81
C LEU A 156 12.47 -23.67 -1.66
N LEU A 157 13.02 -24.77 -2.19
CA LEU A 157 12.27 -25.83 -2.87
C LEU A 157 11.49 -26.74 -1.92
N ARG A 158 11.96 -26.97 -0.68
CA ARG A 158 11.30 -27.81 0.34
C ARG A 158 10.30 -27.04 1.21
N PHE A 159 10.53 -25.75 1.48
CA PHE A 159 9.75 -24.93 2.42
C PHE A 159 8.53 -24.25 1.83
N ASN A 160 8.20 -24.50 0.55
CA ASN A 160 6.89 -24.19 -0.03
C ASN A 160 6.30 -22.84 0.41
N PHE A 161 7.05 -21.73 0.29
CA PHE A 161 6.54 -20.39 0.57
C PHE A 161 5.52 -20.00 -0.50
N ARG A 162 4.29 -20.47 -0.31
CA ARG A 162 3.26 -20.57 -1.34
C ARG A 162 2.02 -19.80 -0.90
N VAL A 163 1.57 -18.88 -1.74
CA VAL A 163 0.32 -18.13 -1.55
C VAL A 163 -0.73 -18.62 -2.53
N HIS A 164 -2.02 -18.52 -2.19
CA HIS A 164 -3.06 -19.03 -3.08
C HIS A 164 -3.20 -18.15 -4.31
N ARG A 165 -3.31 -18.78 -5.47
CA ARG A 165 -3.58 -18.08 -6.72
C ARG A 165 -5.00 -17.49 -6.73
N ALA A 166 -5.13 -16.25 -7.16
CA ALA A 166 -6.39 -15.54 -7.27
C ALA A 166 -7.12 -15.87 -8.58
N GLY A 167 -8.45 -15.94 -8.53
CA GLY A 167 -9.32 -16.17 -9.69
C GLY A 167 -10.54 -17.06 -9.40
N PRO A 168 -11.33 -17.43 -10.42
CA PRO A 168 -12.60 -18.11 -10.25
C PRO A 168 -12.43 -19.55 -9.76
N ARG A 169 -13.39 -20.00 -8.94
CA ARG A 169 -13.48 -21.36 -8.41
C ARG A 169 -14.72 -22.05 -8.97
N GLU A 170 -14.64 -23.37 -9.07
CA GLU A 170 -15.78 -24.21 -9.50
C GLU A 170 -16.92 -24.18 -8.47
N LYS A 171 -16.58 -24.11 -7.17
CA LYS A 171 -17.53 -24.07 -6.06
C LYS A 171 -17.57 -22.70 -5.41
N ILE A 172 -18.77 -22.21 -5.13
CA ILE A 172 -19.06 -20.95 -4.43
C ILE A 172 -19.86 -21.19 -3.16
N TYR A 173 -19.76 -20.30 -2.17
CA TYR A 173 -20.41 -20.43 -0.86
C TYR A 173 -21.53 -19.42 -0.62
N PHE A 174 -21.76 -18.54 -1.59
CA PHE A 174 -22.82 -17.55 -1.58
C PHE A 174 -23.68 -17.72 -2.84
N LYS A 175 -24.99 -17.87 -2.66
CA LYS A 175 -25.93 -17.88 -3.78
C LYS A 175 -26.08 -16.46 -4.32
N PRO A 176 -25.86 -16.21 -5.63
CA PRO A 176 -25.91 -14.85 -6.19
C PRO A 176 -27.21 -14.09 -5.91
N GLU A 177 -28.34 -14.79 -5.87
CA GLU A 177 -29.67 -14.25 -5.59
C GLU A 177 -29.84 -13.70 -4.16
N ASP A 178 -29.12 -14.28 -3.20
CA ASP A 178 -29.16 -13.91 -1.78
C ASP A 178 -28.09 -12.85 -1.44
N VAL A 179 -27.19 -12.54 -2.37
CA VAL A 179 -26.09 -11.60 -2.13
C VAL A 179 -26.60 -10.16 -2.15
N LYS A 180 -26.27 -9.42 -1.09
CA LYS A 180 -26.22 -7.96 -1.08
C LYS A 180 -24.77 -7.53 -0.86
N ALA A 181 -24.16 -7.01 -1.93
CA ALA A 181 -22.78 -6.60 -1.95
C ALA A 181 -22.65 -5.09 -1.70
N ALA A 182 -21.78 -4.70 -0.77
CA ALA A 182 -21.44 -3.32 -0.48
C ALA A 182 -19.99 -3.02 -0.88
N ILE A 183 -19.78 -1.88 -1.53
CA ILE A 183 -18.46 -1.37 -1.90
C ILE A 183 -18.20 -0.10 -1.09
N VAL A 184 -17.02 0.02 -0.48
CA VAL A 184 -16.63 1.21 0.27
C VAL A 184 -15.22 1.64 -0.12
N THR A 185 -15.04 2.93 -0.39
CA THR A 185 -13.72 3.54 -0.62
C THR A 185 -13.31 4.38 0.58
N CYS A 186 -12.24 3.96 1.26
CA CYS A 186 -11.66 4.67 2.38
C CYS A 186 -10.29 5.25 1.97
N GLY A 187 -9.84 6.27 2.67
CA GLY A 187 -8.54 6.85 2.38
C GLY A 187 -8.10 7.83 3.44
N GLY A 188 -6.83 8.25 3.34
CA GLY A 188 -6.27 9.18 4.28
C GLY A 188 -5.58 10.41 3.69
N LEU A 189 -5.72 11.56 4.37
CA LEU A 189 -4.97 12.82 4.17
C LEU A 189 -3.44 12.63 4.18
N CYS A 190 -2.75 13.14 3.16
CA CYS A 190 -1.31 13.41 3.31
C CYS A 190 -1.13 14.49 4.38
N PRO A 191 -0.25 14.25 5.36
CA PRO A 191 0.09 15.27 6.33
C PRO A 191 1.02 16.34 5.71
N GLY A 192 0.74 17.60 5.98
CA GLY A 192 1.53 18.74 5.49
C GLY A 192 0.68 19.94 5.04
N LEU A 193 -0.62 19.74 4.73
CA LEU A 193 -1.48 20.82 4.21
C LEU A 193 -2.57 21.34 5.17
N ASN A 194 -2.53 20.94 6.45
CA ASN A 194 -3.49 21.43 7.44
C ASN A 194 -3.30 22.92 7.78
N ASP A 195 -2.11 23.49 7.56
CA ASP A 195 -1.83 24.89 7.89
C ASP A 195 -2.14 25.89 6.76
N VAL A 196 -2.11 25.45 5.50
CA VAL A 196 -2.34 26.37 4.35
C VAL A 196 -3.82 26.47 3.95
N ILE A 197 -4.63 25.43 4.20
CA ILE A 197 -6.04 25.39 3.74
C ILE A 197 -7.00 26.06 4.73
N ARG A 198 -6.56 26.40 5.94
CA ARG A 198 -7.46 26.97 6.97
C ARG A 198 -7.87 28.43 6.71
N GLN A 199 -7.27 29.11 5.73
CA GLN A 199 -7.42 30.55 5.58
C GLN A 199 -8.27 30.99 4.39
N HIS A 200 -8.35 30.25 3.27
CA HIS A 200 -9.05 30.74 2.06
C HIS A 200 -9.70 29.59 1.28
N SER A 201 -11.04 29.46 1.32
CA SER A 201 -11.95 29.03 0.23
C SER A 201 -13.20 28.30 0.76
N SER A 202 -14.38 28.88 0.52
CA SER A 202 -15.72 28.28 0.75
C SER A 202 -16.09 27.15 -0.23
N SER A 203 -15.11 26.36 -0.68
CA SER A 203 -15.28 25.36 -1.74
C SER A 203 -15.19 23.95 -1.15
N MET A 204 -16.34 23.35 -0.84
CA MET A 204 -16.46 22.02 -0.23
C MET A 204 -15.79 20.90 -1.05
N LEU A 205 -15.47 21.11 -2.34
CA LEU A 205 -14.75 20.15 -3.18
C LEU A 205 -13.26 19.96 -2.82
N PHE A 206 -12.60 20.93 -2.19
CA PHE A 206 -11.13 20.88 -1.98
C PHE A 206 -10.70 19.95 -0.83
N PHE A 207 -11.60 19.64 0.11
CA PHE A 207 -11.28 18.81 1.27
C PHE A 207 -11.10 17.31 0.93
N TYR A 208 -11.48 16.85 -0.26
CA TYR A 208 -11.57 15.43 -0.62
C TYR A 208 -10.41 14.91 -1.48
N ALA A 209 -9.56 15.78 -2.05
CA ALA A 209 -8.46 15.40 -2.94
C ALA A 209 -7.33 14.63 -2.22
N LEU A 210 -7.25 14.79 -0.91
CA LEU A 210 -6.19 14.27 -0.05
C LEU A 210 -6.23 12.74 0.17
N CYS A 211 -7.19 12.02 -0.40
CA CYS A 211 -7.38 10.57 -0.22
C CYS A 211 -7.42 9.77 -1.54
N LEU A 212 -7.35 10.46 -2.68
CA LEU A 212 -7.55 9.89 -4.01
C LEU A 212 -6.33 9.09 -4.48
N CYS A 213 -6.59 8.17 -5.41
CA CYS A 213 -5.64 7.33 -6.09
C CYS A 213 -6.20 7.10 -7.50
N PRO A 214 -5.39 7.19 -8.56
CA PRO A 214 -5.81 6.79 -9.89
C PRO A 214 -6.28 5.32 -9.86
N GLY A 215 -7.38 5.01 -10.53
CA GLY A 215 -7.88 3.63 -10.66
C GLY A 215 -8.95 3.18 -9.66
N LEU A 216 -9.31 4.00 -8.67
CA LEU A 216 -10.41 3.69 -7.73
C LEU A 216 -11.73 3.39 -8.45
N ASN A 217 -12.09 4.24 -9.41
CA ASN A 217 -13.31 4.08 -10.21
C ASN A 217 -13.26 2.82 -11.10
N ASP A 218 -12.08 2.46 -11.62
CA ASP A 218 -11.87 1.23 -12.38
C ASP A 218 -12.15 -0.01 -11.54
N VAL A 219 -11.65 -0.05 -10.30
CA VAL A 219 -11.92 -1.15 -9.37
C VAL A 219 -13.41 -1.24 -9.03
N ILE A 220 -14.05 -0.11 -8.66
CA ILE A 220 -15.50 -0.08 -8.36
C ILE A 220 -16.29 -0.61 -9.56
N ARG A 221 -16.00 -0.10 -10.76
CA ARG A 221 -16.66 -0.52 -11.99
C ARG A 221 -16.54 -2.02 -12.20
N GLN A 222 -15.36 -2.58 -11.98
CA GLN A 222 -15.08 -3.98 -12.29
C GLN A 222 -15.67 -4.92 -11.24
N ILE A 223 -15.69 -4.53 -9.96
CA ILE A 223 -16.44 -5.25 -8.93
C ILE A 223 -17.93 -5.31 -9.29
N VAL A 224 -18.54 -4.18 -9.66
CA VAL A 224 -19.97 -4.13 -10.03
C VAL A 224 -20.26 -5.02 -11.25
N ILE A 225 -19.45 -4.92 -12.31
CA ILE A 225 -19.63 -5.74 -13.52
C ILE A 225 -19.50 -7.23 -13.19
N THR A 226 -18.50 -7.63 -12.41
CA THR A 226 -18.30 -9.05 -12.07
C THR A 226 -19.43 -9.57 -11.17
N LEU A 227 -19.90 -8.78 -10.20
CA LEU A 227 -21.06 -9.15 -9.37
C LEU A 227 -22.32 -9.37 -10.23
N GLU A 228 -22.60 -8.49 -11.20
CA GLU A 228 -23.72 -8.66 -12.13
C GLU A 228 -23.56 -9.93 -13.00
N ILE A 229 -22.35 -10.27 -13.44
CA ILE A 229 -22.08 -11.51 -14.20
C ILE A 229 -22.37 -12.75 -13.34
N TYR A 230 -22.07 -12.71 -12.04
CA TYR A 230 -22.46 -13.80 -11.14
C TYR A 230 -23.98 -13.90 -10.94
N GLY A 231 -24.75 -12.85 -11.26
CA GLY A 231 -26.21 -12.79 -11.09
C GLY A 231 -26.68 -12.00 -9.88
N VAL A 232 -25.80 -11.21 -9.24
CA VAL A 232 -26.14 -10.40 -8.07
C VAL A 232 -27.04 -9.22 -8.46
N LYS A 233 -28.19 -9.09 -7.81
CA LYS A 233 -29.16 -8.01 -8.08
C LYS A 233 -29.03 -6.80 -7.15
N LYS A 234 -28.48 -6.99 -5.95
CA LYS A 234 -28.39 -5.95 -4.91
C LYS A 234 -26.93 -5.54 -4.70
N ILE A 235 -26.51 -4.50 -5.42
CA ILE A 235 -25.16 -3.94 -5.30
C ILE A 235 -25.27 -2.49 -4.85
N VAL A 236 -24.59 -2.14 -3.77
CA VAL A 236 -24.64 -0.81 -3.16
C VAL A 236 -23.25 -0.25 -2.92
N GLY A 237 -23.12 1.06 -3.03
CA GLY A 237 -21.96 1.83 -2.62
C GLY A 237 -22.23 2.52 -1.29
N ILE A 238 -21.27 2.43 -0.36
CA ILE A 238 -21.32 3.14 0.91
C ILE A 238 -20.60 4.48 0.75
N PRO A 239 -21.33 5.62 0.85
CA PRO A 239 -20.72 6.92 0.64
C PRO A 239 -19.71 7.28 1.72
N PHE A 240 -18.62 7.94 1.32
CA PHE A 240 -17.64 8.54 2.21
C PHE A 240 -17.03 7.57 3.23
N GLY A 241 -16.46 6.46 2.77
CA GLY A 241 -15.69 5.54 3.61
C GLY A 241 -16.51 4.89 4.74
N TYR A 242 -15.85 4.56 5.86
CA TYR A 242 -16.53 3.90 6.99
C TYR A 242 -17.60 4.75 7.67
N ARG A 243 -17.56 6.07 7.48
CA ARG A 243 -18.58 6.99 7.99
C ARG A 243 -19.97 6.70 7.44
N GLY A 244 -20.09 6.21 6.21
CA GLY A 244 -21.37 5.87 5.59
C GLY A 244 -22.14 4.73 6.27
N PHE A 245 -21.51 3.99 7.18
CA PHE A 245 -22.19 2.96 7.98
C PHE A 245 -22.96 3.54 9.18
N SER A 246 -22.49 4.65 9.78
CA SER A 246 -23.13 5.25 10.96
C SER A 246 -23.96 6.50 10.67
N ASP A 247 -23.65 7.22 9.59
CA ASP A 247 -24.32 8.47 9.27
C ASP A 247 -25.66 8.19 8.57
N THR A 248 -26.77 8.38 9.29
CA THR A 248 -28.13 8.14 8.77
C THR A 248 -28.53 9.12 7.67
N SER A 249 -27.81 10.23 7.50
CA SER A 249 -28.04 11.17 6.40
C SER A 249 -27.47 10.68 5.06
N LEU A 250 -26.56 9.70 5.10
CA LEU A 250 -25.91 9.13 3.92
C LEU A 250 -26.62 7.84 3.51
N ALA A 251 -27.50 7.93 2.51
CA ALA A 251 -28.17 6.78 1.93
C ALA A 251 -27.20 5.89 1.12
N GLU A 252 -27.48 4.59 1.10
CA GLU A 252 -26.78 3.64 0.21
C GLU A 252 -26.98 4.05 -1.26
N MET A 253 -25.89 4.12 -2.03
CA MET A 253 -25.97 4.42 -3.45
C MET A 253 -26.20 3.12 -4.24
N PRO A 254 -27.32 2.92 -4.96
CA PRO A 254 -27.48 1.75 -5.80
C PRO A 254 -26.49 1.77 -6.95
N LEU A 255 -25.74 0.68 -7.12
CA LEU A 255 -24.76 0.52 -8.19
C LEU A 255 -25.27 -0.47 -9.21
N SER A 256 -25.11 -0.13 -10.49
CA SER A 256 -25.38 -1.01 -11.63
C SER A 256 -24.39 -0.70 -12.74
N ARG A 257 -24.27 -1.59 -13.72
CA ARG A 257 -23.44 -1.39 -14.90
C ARG A 257 -23.72 -0.09 -15.64
N LYS A 258 -24.97 0.39 -15.62
CA LYS A 258 -25.34 1.70 -16.18
C LYS A 258 -24.70 2.86 -15.39
N VAL A 259 -24.72 2.79 -14.06
CA VAL A 259 -24.13 3.81 -13.18
C VAL A 259 -22.61 3.84 -13.32
N VAL A 260 -21.96 2.67 -13.39
CA VAL A 260 -20.49 2.58 -13.44
C VAL A 260 -19.90 2.59 -14.85
N GLN A 261 -20.71 2.77 -15.91
CA GLN A 261 -20.26 2.59 -17.29
C GLN A 261 -19.02 3.42 -17.63
N ASN A 262 -19.05 4.71 -17.28
CA ASN A 262 -18.03 5.71 -17.67
C ASN A 262 -17.22 6.27 -16.50
N ILE A 263 -17.38 5.75 -15.28
CA ILE A 263 -16.70 6.32 -14.11
C ILE A 263 -15.17 6.18 -14.18
N HIS A 264 -14.66 5.17 -14.88
CA HIS A 264 -13.25 4.93 -15.13
C HIS A 264 -12.57 6.04 -15.97
N LEU A 265 -13.35 6.84 -16.71
CA LEU A 265 -12.83 7.99 -17.46
C LEU A 265 -12.51 9.19 -16.56
N SER A 266 -12.98 9.17 -15.32
CA SER A 266 -12.78 10.23 -14.33
C SER A 266 -11.85 9.75 -13.23
N GLY A 267 -10.97 10.64 -12.75
CA GLY A 267 -10.23 10.41 -11.53
C GLY A 267 -11.11 10.49 -10.28
N GLY A 268 -10.52 10.20 -9.13
CA GLY A 268 -11.21 10.23 -7.85
C GLY A 268 -12.03 8.98 -7.53
N SER A 269 -13.10 9.12 -6.74
CA SER A 269 -14.00 8.03 -6.36
C SER A 269 -15.47 8.46 -6.47
N LEU A 270 -16.27 7.68 -7.19
CA LEU A 270 -17.73 7.85 -7.26
C LEU A 270 -18.39 7.87 -5.86
N LEU A 271 -17.88 7.07 -4.94
CA LEU A 271 -18.44 6.92 -3.59
C LEU A 271 -17.94 8.00 -2.61
N GLY A 272 -16.97 8.82 -3.03
CA GLY A 272 -16.24 9.68 -2.11
C GLY A 272 -15.41 8.91 -1.09
N VAL A 273 -14.61 9.63 -0.33
CA VAL A 273 -13.62 9.07 0.59
C VAL A 273 -13.67 9.80 1.92
N SER A 274 -13.43 9.09 3.01
CA SER A 274 -13.27 9.72 4.33
C SER A 274 -12.20 9.01 5.17
N ARG A 275 -11.74 9.74 6.19
CA ARG A 275 -10.88 9.26 7.27
C ARG A 275 -11.67 8.98 8.53
N GLY A 276 -11.22 7.96 9.25
CA GLY A 276 -11.86 7.54 10.49
C GLY A 276 -13.23 6.90 10.22
N GLY A 277 -13.95 6.61 11.28
CA GLY A 277 -15.23 5.94 11.18
C GLY A 277 -15.80 5.62 12.54
N PRO A 278 -17.03 5.07 12.56
CA PRO A 278 -17.65 4.54 13.77
C PRO A 278 -16.89 3.31 14.28
N THR A 279 -17.35 2.74 15.40
CA THR A 279 -16.72 1.56 15.97
C THR A 279 -16.94 0.34 15.07
N VAL A 280 -16.07 -0.66 15.18
CA VAL A 280 -16.18 -1.90 14.39
C VAL A 280 -17.52 -2.60 14.66
N SER A 281 -18.01 -2.57 15.90
CA SER A 281 -19.34 -3.10 16.25
C SER A 281 -20.43 -2.39 15.45
N ASP A 282 -20.45 -1.06 15.47
CA ASP A 282 -21.47 -0.28 14.78
C ASP A 282 -21.48 -0.55 13.26
N ILE A 283 -20.31 -0.76 12.66
CA ILE A 283 -20.20 -1.12 11.24
C ILE A 283 -20.85 -2.49 11.00
N VAL A 284 -20.54 -3.49 11.82
CA VAL A 284 -21.07 -4.84 11.69
C VAL A 284 -22.59 -4.87 11.98
N ASP A 285 -23.05 -4.10 12.96
CA ASP A 285 -24.47 -3.93 13.27
C ASP A 285 -25.22 -3.30 12.10
N SER A 286 -24.69 -2.21 11.53
CA SER A 286 -25.21 -1.56 10.33
C SER A 286 -25.24 -2.52 9.12
N MET A 287 -24.18 -3.32 8.93
CA MET A 287 -24.15 -4.34 7.87
C MET A 287 -25.25 -5.38 8.05
N LYS A 288 -25.49 -5.84 9.28
CA LYS A 288 -26.54 -6.81 9.60
C LYS A 288 -27.93 -6.22 9.36
N GLU A 289 -28.19 -5.01 9.84
CA GLU A 289 -29.45 -4.28 9.64
C GLU A 289 -29.75 -4.06 8.16
N ARG A 290 -28.72 -3.70 7.39
CA ARG A 290 -28.81 -3.48 5.94
C ARG A 290 -28.82 -4.78 5.14
N GLY A 291 -28.60 -5.94 5.76
CA GLY A 291 -28.56 -7.25 5.10
C GLY A 291 -27.36 -7.46 4.17
N ILE A 292 -26.22 -6.78 4.43
CA ILE A 292 -25.00 -6.88 3.63
C ILE A 292 -24.25 -8.16 3.98
N ASN A 293 -23.96 -9.00 2.98
CA ASN A 293 -23.21 -10.26 3.16
C ASN A 293 -21.90 -10.34 2.36
N MET A 294 -21.61 -9.35 1.53
CA MET A 294 -20.29 -9.14 0.94
C MET A 294 -19.87 -7.68 1.10
N LEU A 295 -18.67 -7.45 1.63
CA LEU A 295 -18.09 -6.12 1.78
C LEU A 295 -16.75 -6.05 1.06
N PHE A 296 -16.66 -5.15 0.08
CA PHE A 296 -15.43 -4.84 -0.64
C PHE A 296 -14.87 -3.51 -0.13
N VAL A 297 -13.68 -3.56 0.47
CA VAL A 297 -13.05 -2.41 1.11
C VAL A 297 -11.82 -1.97 0.30
N LEU A 298 -11.90 -0.80 -0.32
CA LEU A 298 -10.81 -0.23 -1.11
C LEU A 298 -10.08 0.81 -0.24
N GLY A 299 -8.78 0.63 0.00
CA GLY A 299 -8.02 1.60 0.81
C GLY A 299 -6.56 1.23 1.07
N GLY A 300 -5.85 2.04 1.86
CA GLY A 300 -4.45 1.77 2.22
C GLY A 300 -4.30 0.88 3.46
N ASN A 301 -3.13 0.89 4.08
CA ASN A 301 -2.80 0.08 5.28
C ASN A 301 -3.83 0.25 6.42
N GLY A 302 -4.16 1.49 6.79
CA GLY A 302 -5.14 1.75 7.86
C GLY A 302 -6.55 1.26 7.53
N THR A 303 -6.94 1.29 6.26
CA THR A 303 -8.21 0.73 5.81
C THR A 303 -8.21 -0.80 5.85
N HIS A 304 -7.11 -1.43 5.43
CA HIS A 304 -6.95 -2.87 5.52
C HIS A 304 -6.99 -3.35 6.98
N ALA A 305 -6.36 -2.61 7.91
CA ALA A 305 -6.49 -2.87 9.33
C ALA A 305 -7.96 -2.82 9.81
N GLY A 306 -8.73 -1.83 9.34
CA GLY A 306 -10.17 -1.75 9.59
C GLY A 306 -10.94 -2.95 9.01
N ALA A 307 -10.65 -3.34 7.77
CA ALA A 307 -11.27 -4.50 7.12
C ALA A 307 -10.97 -5.80 7.88
N ASN A 308 -9.76 -5.99 8.37
CA ASN A 308 -9.40 -7.14 9.21
C ASN A 308 -10.16 -7.14 10.54
N ALA A 309 -10.31 -5.97 11.17
CA ALA A 309 -11.07 -5.87 12.41
C ALA A 309 -12.57 -6.19 12.19
N ILE A 310 -13.16 -5.72 11.08
CA ILE A 310 -14.53 -6.04 10.69
C ILE A 310 -14.66 -7.55 10.42
N HIS A 311 -13.70 -8.14 9.70
CA HIS A 311 -13.69 -9.59 9.45
C HIS A 311 -13.67 -10.41 10.75
N GLU A 312 -12.77 -10.08 11.68
CA GLU A 312 -12.67 -10.77 12.97
C GLU A 312 -13.93 -10.62 13.80
N GLU A 313 -14.57 -9.45 13.78
CA GLU A 313 -15.84 -9.24 14.46
C GLU A 313 -16.99 -10.05 13.84
N CYS A 314 -17.08 -10.10 12.50
CA CYS A 314 -18.02 -10.99 11.80
C CYS A 314 -17.78 -12.47 12.16
N ARG A 315 -16.51 -12.88 12.25
CA ARG A 315 -16.11 -14.23 12.64
C ARG A 315 -16.51 -14.56 14.08
N LYS A 316 -16.26 -13.66 15.03
CA LYS A 316 -16.69 -13.82 16.44
C LYS A 316 -18.20 -13.98 16.56
N ARG A 317 -18.96 -13.22 15.77
CA ARG A 317 -20.43 -13.26 15.73
C ARG A 317 -21.01 -14.38 14.85
N ARG A 318 -20.16 -15.21 14.23
CA ARG A 318 -20.53 -16.27 13.28
C ARG A 318 -21.45 -15.78 12.16
N LEU A 319 -21.19 -14.58 11.64
CA LEU A 319 -21.96 -14.00 10.54
C LEU A 319 -21.44 -14.51 9.20
N LYS A 320 -22.35 -14.90 8.30
CA LYS A 320 -22.03 -15.30 6.93
C LYS A 320 -21.74 -14.08 6.06
N ILE A 321 -20.64 -13.38 6.34
CA ILE A 321 -20.23 -12.15 5.66
C ILE A 321 -18.81 -12.30 5.14
N ALA A 322 -18.60 -12.10 3.84
CA ALA A 322 -17.26 -12.03 3.25
C ALA A 322 -16.75 -10.59 3.27
N VAL A 323 -15.56 -10.36 3.82
CA VAL A 323 -14.87 -9.07 3.82
C VAL A 323 -13.60 -9.19 3.00
N VAL A 324 -13.53 -8.47 1.88
CA VAL A 324 -12.40 -8.51 0.94
C VAL A 324 -11.81 -7.11 0.77
N GLY A 325 -10.51 -6.99 1.01
CA GLY A 325 -9.73 -5.78 0.78
C GLY A 325 -9.23 -5.68 -0.67
N VAL A 326 -9.14 -4.46 -1.18
CA VAL A 326 -8.42 -4.17 -2.43
C VAL A 326 -7.37 -3.08 -2.15
N PRO A 327 -6.08 -3.34 -2.43
CA PRO A 327 -4.96 -2.54 -1.94
C PRO A 327 -4.82 -1.22 -2.72
N LYS A 328 -5.18 -0.11 -2.07
CA LYS A 328 -5.09 1.24 -2.63
C LYS A 328 -3.98 2.06 -1.96
N THR A 329 -2.81 2.07 -2.56
CA THR A 329 -1.70 2.96 -2.21
C THR A 329 -0.96 3.37 -3.48
N ILE A 330 -0.67 4.67 -3.59
CA ILE A 330 0.18 5.17 -4.67
C ILE A 330 1.66 4.99 -4.32
N ASP A 331 2.02 4.83 -3.04
CA ASP A 331 3.41 4.78 -2.58
C ASP A 331 4.06 3.40 -2.84
N ASN A 332 3.29 2.43 -3.35
CA ASN A 332 3.69 1.03 -3.53
C ASN A 332 4.29 0.40 -2.25
N ASP A 333 3.69 0.72 -1.11
CA ASP A 333 4.18 0.43 0.24
C ASP A 333 3.50 -0.78 0.90
N ILE A 334 2.75 -1.60 0.16
CA ILE A 334 2.12 -2.81 0.70
C ILE A 334 3.09 -3.99 0.60
N LEU A 335 3.31 -4.65 1.74
CA LEU A 335 4.26 -5.75 1.85
C LEU A 335 3.82 -6.94 0.99
N HIS A 336 4.79 -7.70 0.48
CA HIS A 336 4.60 -8.90 -0.36
C HIS A 336 3.99 -8.68 -1.75
N MET A 337 3.54 -7.47 -2.07
CA MET A 337 3.04 -7.12 -3.40
C MET A 337 4.14 -6.55 -4.28
N ASP A 338 4.16 -6.95 -5.55
CA ASP A 338 5.08 -6.39 -6.54
C ASP A 338 4.74 -4.92 -6.81
N LYS A 339 3.46 -4.67 -7.05
CA LYS A 339 2.90 -3.38 -7.45
C LYS A 339 1.47 -3.19 -6.92
N THR A 340 1.15 -1.99 -6.50
CA THR A 340 -0.21 -1.55 -6.16
C THR A 340 -0.76 -0.63 -7.25
N PHE A 341 -2.08 -0.63 -7.43
CA PHE A 341 -2.68 0.19 -8.48
C PHE A 341 -2.58 1.69 -8.16
N GLY A 342 -2.41 2.48 -9.20
CA GLY A 342 -2.21 3.93 -9.15
C GLY A 342 -0.74 4.34 -9.01
N PHE A 343 0.18 3.38 -8.79
CA PHE A 343 1.61 3.65 -8.70
C PHE A 343 2.21 4.05 -10.05
N ASP A 344 1.92 3.32 -11.13
CA ASP A 344 2.49 3.63 -12.45
C ASP A 344 2.00 4.98 -12.95
N THR A 345 0.71 5.26 -12.76
CA THR A 345 0.11 6.56 -13.08
C THR A 345 0.73 7.67 -12.24
N ALA A 346 1.02 7.40 -10.95
CA ALA A 346 1.66 8.38 -10.09
C ALA A 346 3.09 8.72 -10.53
N VAL A 347 3.85 7.71 -10.99
CA VAL A 347 5.19 7.90 -11.57
C VAL A 347 5.10 8.72 -12.86
N GLU A 348 4.16 8.41 -13.76
CA GLU A 348 3.96 9.13 -15.02
C GLU A 348 3.59 10.60 -14.80
N GLU A 349 2.66 10.89 -13.88
CA GLU A 349 2.29 12.28 -13.55
C GLU A 349 3.38 13.01 -12.77
N ALA A 350 4.17 12.32 -11.94
CA ALA A 350 5.34 12.89 -11.30
C ALA A 350 6.39 13.31 -12.34
N GLN A 351 6.62 12.51 -13.39
CA GLN A 351 7.53 12.88 -14.48
C GLN A 351 7.10 14.19 -15.15
N ARG A 352 5.80 14.42 -15.36
CA ARG A 352 5.31 15.68 -15.94
C ARG A 352 5.70 16.89 -15.10
N ALA A 353 5.58 16.79 -13.77
CA ALA A 353 6.02 17.84 -12.86
C ALA A 353 7.54 18.04 -12.86
N ILE A 354 8.31 16.94 -12.95
CA ILE A 354 9.76 16.98 -13.06
C ILE A 354 10.18 17.68 -14.36
N TYR A 355 9.54 17.38 -15.49
CA TYR A 355 9.83 18.07 -16.75
C TYR A 355 9.55 19.56 -16.68
N SER A 356 8.45 19.98 -16.03
CA SER A 356 8.18 21.40 -15.80
C SER A 356 9.28 22.05 -14.94
N ALA A 357 9.70 21.41 -13.84
CA ALA A 357 10.78 21.92 -13.00
C ALA A 357 12.11 22.00 -13.76
N TYR A 358 12.40 21.00 -14.60
CA TYR A 358 13.59 20.94 -15.42
C TYR A 358 13.63 22.11 -16.42
N ILE A 359 12.54 22.34 -17.16
CA ILE A 359 12.44 23.42 -18.15
C ILE A 359 12.60 24.78 -17.46
N GLU A 360 11.95 24.99 -16.32
CA GLU A 360 12.07 26.24 -15.56
C GLU A 360 13.50 26.45 -15.03
N ALA A 361 14.12 25.40 -14.48
CA ALA A 361 15.49 25.47 -13.97
C ALA A 361 16.51 25.75 -15.08
N HIS A 362 16.34 25.18 -16.26
CA HIS A 362 17.25 25.38 -17.39
C HIS A 362 17.04 26.71 -18.12
N SER A 363 15.83 27.29 -18.03
CA SER A 363 15.52 28.57 -18.67
C SER A 363 15.96 29.78 -17.82
N ALA A 364 16.14 29.59 -16.51
CA ALA A 364 16.59 30.62 -15.60
C ALA A 364 18.13 30.62 -15.46
N TYR A 365 18.73 31.81 -15.29
CA TYR A 365 20.15 31.94 -14.97
C TYR A 365 20.40 31.40 -13.55
N HIS A 366 21.22 30.35 -13.44
CA HIS A 366 21.45 29.61 -12.19
C HIS A 366 20.14 29.12 -11.56
N GLY A 367 19.28 28.50 -12.38
CA GLY A 367 17.97 28.02 -11.95
C GLY A 367 18.04 26.72 -11.15
N ILE A 368 17.26 26.66 -10.07
CA ILE A 368 17.09 25.47 -9.23
C ILE A 368 15.61 25.09 -9.24
N GLY A 369 15.30 23.87 -9.70
CA GLY A 369 13.96 23.30 -9.66
C GLY A 369 13.82 22.28 -8.54
N ILE A 370 12.96 22.54 -7.55
CA ILE A 370 12.67 21.61 -6.45
C ILE A 370 11.28 21.02 -6.67
N VAL A 371 11.19 19.69 -6.73
CA VAL A 371 9.92 18.96 -6.88
C VAL A 371 9.69 18.10 -5.65
N LYS A 372 8.60 18.37 -4.92
CA LYS A 372 8.15 17.50 -3.83
C LYS A 372 7.26 16.40 -4.39
N LEU A 373 7.63 15.14 -4.15
CA LEU A 373 6.82 13.98 -4.52
C LEU A 373 6.27 13.26 -3.30
N MET A 374 5.27 12.42 -3.56
CA MET A 374 4.67 11.52 -2.58
C MET A 374 5.68 10.45 -2.15
N GLY A 375 5.52 9.97 -0.92
CA GLY A 375 6.44 9.01 -0.32
C GLY A 375 6.57 9.23 1.17
N ARG A 376 5.52 8.92 1.92
CA ARG A 376 5.44 9.17 3.36
C ARG A 376 6.42 8.32 4.16
N SER A 377 6.49 7.04 3.82
CA SER A 377 7.30 6.04 4.51
C SER A 377 8.24 5.32 3.56
N SER A 378 8.03 5.46 2.25
CA SER A 378 8.86 4.84 1.23
C SER A 378 9.09 5.77 0.05
N GLY A 379 10.28 5.69 -0.56
CA GLY A 379 10.71 6.54 -1.66
C GLY A 379 10.44 6.02 -3.07
N PHE A 380 9.54 5.03 -3.26
CA PHE A 380 9.39 4.35 -4.55
C PHE A 380 9.01 5.28 -5.70
N ILE A 381 8.08 6.22 -5.48
CA ILE A 381 7.67 7.20 -6.51
C ILE A 381 8.85 8.10 -6.87
N ALA A 382 9.53 8.66 -5.87
CA ALA A 382 10.68 9.54 -6.09
C ALA A 382 11.80 8.83 -6.85
N MET A 383 12.17 7.61 -6.45
CA MET A 383 13.18 6.80 -7.13
C MET A 383 12.78 6.49 -8.58
N GLN A 384 11.57 5.97 -8.82
CA GLN A 384 11.16 5.58 -10.18
C GLN A 384 10.92 6.77 -11.10
N ALA A 385 10.34 7.86 -10.60
CA ALA A 385 10.15 9.08 -11.37
C ALA A 385 11.49 9.74 -11.73
N SER A 386 12.48 9.69 -10.83
CA SER A 386 13.86 10.12 -11.09
C SER A 386 14.51 9.30 -12.19
N LEU A 387 14.47 7.97 -12.05
CA LEU A 387 15.07 7.06 -13.03
C LEU A 387 14.37 7.14 -14.39
N ALA A 388 13.04 7.27 -14.43
CA ALA A 388 12.28 7.31 -15.66
C ALA A 388 12.39 8.65 -16.39
N SER A 389 12.51 9.77 -15.66
CA SER A 389 12.68 11.10 -16.27
C SER A 389 14.10 11.31 -16.81
N GLY A 390 15.12 10.84 -16.10
CA GLY A 390 16.54 11.08 -16.42
C GLY A 390 16.96 12.56 -16.31
N GLN A 391 16.12 13.42 -15.72
CA GLN A 391 16.35 14.87 -15.62
C GLN A 391 16.71 15.35 -14.21
N ILE A 392 16.62 14.46 -13.23
CA ILE A 392 16.88 14.79 -11.83
C ILE A 392 18.36 14.65 -11.54
N ASP A 393 18.92 15.68 -10.90
CA ASP A 393 20.32 15.69 -10.46
C ASP A 393 20.45 15.18 -9.01
N ILE A 394 19.43 15.40 -8.18
CA ILE A 394 19.42 14.97 -6.77
C ILE A 394 18.05 14.36 -6.42
N CYS A 395 18.02 13.10 -5.99
CA CYS A 395 16.86 12.39 -5.49
C CYS A 395 17.03 12.07 -3.99
N LEU A 396 16.10 12.57 -3.17
CA LEU A 396 16.07 12.40 -1.71
C LEU A 396 14.88 11.54 -1.28
N ILE A 397 15.15 10.38 -0.70
CA ILE A 397 14.13 9.40 -0.23
C ILE A 397 14.14 9.23 1.29
N PRO A 398 13.02 8.80 1.93
CA PRO A 398 12.94 8.66 3.38
C PRO A 398 13.91 7.63 3.96
N GLU A 399 14.32 6.64 3.17
CA GLU A 399 15.19 5.55 3.59
C GLU A 399 16.67 5.94 3.68
N VAL A 400 17.09 7.03 3.03
CA VAL A 400 18.49 7.46 2.96
C VAL A 400 18.66 8.80 3.70
N PRO A 401 19.40 8.83 4.83
CA PRO A 401 19.65 10.07 5.55
C PRO A 401 20.59 10.98 4.75
N PHE A 402 20.45 12.29 4.95
CA PHE A 402 21.28 13.29 4.28
C PHE A 402 21.46 14.54 5.15
N ASN A 403 22.58 15.22 4.97
CA ASN A 403 22.87 16.52 5.53
C ASN A 403 22.51 17.61 4.51
N LEU A 404 21.74 18.61 4.93
CA LEU A 404 21.39 19.74 4.05
C LEU A 404 22.57 20.72 3.91
N HIS A 405 23.25 21.01 5.01
CA HIS A 405 24.40 21.90 5.10
C HIS A 405 25.71 21.12 5.28
N GLY A 406 26.84 21.82 5.13
CA GLY A 406 28.18 21.24 5.27
C GLY A 406 28.85 20.96 3.92
N PRO A 407 30.16 20.64 3.91
CA PRO A 407 30.95 20.51 2.68
C PRO A 407 30.46 19.36 1.77
N HIS A 408 29.86 18.32 2.35
CA HIS A 408 29.26 17.20 1.63
C HIS A 408 27.72 17.25 1.64
N GLY A 409 27.14 18.38 2.05
CA GLY A 409 25.69 18.54 2.10
C GLY A 409 25.06 18.79 0.74
N VAL A 410 23.74 18.61 0.68
CA VAL A 410 22.94 18.83 -0.54
C VAL A 410 23.15 20.23 -1.12
N LEU A 411 23.20 21.28 -0.29
CA LEU A 411 23.34 22.67 -0.75
C LEU A 411 24.70 22.93 -1.43
N SER A 412 25.79 22.37 -0.89
CA SER A 412 27.12 22.48 -1.50
C SER A 412 27.18 21.75 -2.84
N HIS A 413 26.49 20.62 -2.98
CA HIS A 413 26.40 19.93 -4.27
C HIS A 413 25.55 20.70 -5.29
N ILE A 414 24.46 21.34 -4.87
CA ILE A 414 23.69 22.24 -5.75
C ILE A 414 24.57 23.37 -6.26
N GLN A 415 25.39 23.99 -5.40
CA GLN A 415 26.34 25.02 -5.83
C GLN A 415 27.29 24.49 -6.91
N TYR A 416 27.87 23.31 -6.70
CA TYR A 416 28.74 22.65 -7.68
C TYR A 416 28.03 22.40 -9.02
N LEU A 417 26.75 21.98 -9.00
CA LEU A 417 25.95 21.79 -10.21
C LEU A 417 25.67 23.11 -10.92
N LEU A 418 25.37 24.19 -10.19
CA LEU A 418 25.18 25.50 -10.80
C LEU A 418 26.45 26.03 -11.47
N GLU A 419 27.62 25.85 -10.86
CA GLU A 419 28.90 26.28 -11.43
C GLU A 419 29.29 25.49 -12.69
N ARG A 420 28.91 24.20 -12.79
CA ARG A 420 29.27 23.35 -13.95
C ARG A 420 28.21 23.25 -15.03
N LYS A 421 26.95 23.13 -14.66
CA LYS A 421 25.80 22.89 -15.55
C LYS A 421 24.94 24.14 -15.75
N GLY A 422 25.01 25.10 -14.83
CA GLY A 422 24.18 26.31 -14.85
C GLY A 422 22.76 26.13 -14.29
N SER A 423 22.35 24.91 -13.95
CA SER A 423 21.05 24.59 -13.36
C SER A 423 21.10 23.31 -12.53
N ALA A 424 20.12 23.12 -11.65
CA ALA A 424 19.98 21.90 -10.85
C ALA A 424 18.51 21.52 -10.63
N VAL A 425 18.20 20.23 -10.69
CA VAL A 425 16.85 19.70 -10.39
C VAL A 425 16.90 18.72 -9.22
N VAL A 426 16.12 19.01 -8.18
CA VAL A 426 16.04 18.25 -6.94
C VAL A 426 14.65 17.65 -6.79
N CYS A 427 14.58 16.34 -6.60
CA CYS A 427 13.37 15.61 -6.27
C CYS A 427 13.43 15.15 -4.80
N VAL A 428 12.42 15.50 -4.02
CA VAL A 428 12.34 15.15 -2.60
C VAL A 428 11.01 14.47 -2.28
N ALA A 429 11.06 13.28 -1.71
CA ALA A 429 9.87 12.64 -1.16
C ALA A 429 9.41 13.34 0.13
N GLU A 430 8.11 13.43 0.37
CA GLU A 430 7.56 14.13 1.55
C GLU A 430 8.06 13.59 2.90
N GLY A 431 8.40 12.29 2.97
CA GLY A 431 8.93 11.65 4.18
C GLY A 431 10.43 11.85 4.41
N SER A 432 11.16 12.47 3.48
CA SER A 432 12.61 12.67 3.57
C SER A 432 12.97 13.78 4.56
N GLY A 433 14.10 13.64 5.27
CA GLY A 433 14.67 14.72 6.10
C GLY A 433 13.77 15.21 7.25
N GLN A 434 12.85 14.36 7.74
CA GLN A 434 11.92 14.73 8.81
C GLN A 434 12.61 14.97 10.17
N ASP A 435 13.86 14.56 10.30
CA ASP A 435 14.78 14.86 11.40
C ASP A 435 15.32 16.30 11.37
N LEU A 436 15.32 16.94 10.20
CA LEU A 436 15.73 18.35 10.02
C LEU A 436 14.60 19.34 10.38
N LEU A 437 13.37 18.85 10.54
CA LEU A 437 12.17 19.65 10.80
C LEU A 437 11.79 19.59 12.28
N GLU A 438 11.19 20.66 12.78
CA GLU A 438 10.61 20.66 14.12
C GLU A 438 9.45 19.65 14.20
N LYS A 439 9.55 18.71 15.15
CA LYS A 439 8.52 17.69 15.34
C LYS A 439 7.26 18.31 15.93
N THR A 440 6.26 18.54 15.08
CA THR A 440 4.91 18.81 15.56
C THR A 440 4.29 17.49 16.03
N ASN A 441 3.97 17.36 17.32
CA ASN A 441 3.25 16.18 17.85
C ASN A 441 1.77 16.12 17.39
N ALA A 442 1.43 16.84 16.32
CA ALA A 442 0.11 16.87 15.73
C ALA A 442 -0.21 15.52 15.09
N LYS A 443 -1.44 15.04 15.28
CA LYS A 443 -1.94 13.80 14.68
C LYS A 443 -3.18 14.10 13.84
N ASP A 444 -3.30 13.40 12.72
CA ASP A 444 -4.50 13.44 11.88
C ASP A 444 -5.69 12.72 12.55
N ALA A 445 -6.88 12.83 11.93
CA ALA A 445 -8.10 12.18 12.42
C ALA A 445 -8.02 10.63 12.46
N SER A 446 -7.02 10.03 11.81
CA SER A 446 -6.74 8.59 11.82
C SER A 446 -5.60 8.21 12.78
N GLY A 447 -5.04 9.18 13.51
CA GLY A 447 -4.00 8.97 14.52
C GLY A 447 -2.56 8.99 14.00
N ASN A 448 -2.30 9.29 12.72
CA ASN A 448 -0.94 9.35 12.19
C ASN A 448 -0.30 10.72 12.43
N ILE A 449 1.01 10.76 12.63
CA ILE A 449 1.79 11.98 12.86
C ILE A 449 1.74 12.87 11.61
N VAL A 450 1.56 14.18 11.80
CA VAL A 450 1.62 15.13 10.69
C VAL A 450 3.09 15.43 10.38
N LEU A 451 3.55 15.06 9.18
CA LEU A 451 4.86 15.41 8.65
C LEU A 451 4.96 16.92 8.40
N GLY A 452 6.15 17.48 8.60
CA GLY A 452 6.46 18.84 8.17
C GLY A 452 6.72 18.89 6.67
N ASP A 453 6.51 20.05 6.05
CA ASP A 453 6.73 20.23 4.61
C ASP A 453 8.23 20.42 4.31
N ILE A 454 8.91 19.30 4.05
CA ILE A 454 10.33 19.30 3.68
C ILE A 454 10.61 20.06 2.39
N GLY A 455 9.66 20.09 1.44
CA GLY A 455 9.84 20.78 0.17
C GLY A 455 9.98 22.28 0.35
N VAL A 456 9.08 22.86 1.16
CA VAL A 456 9.14 24.28 1.53
C VAL A 456 10.39 24.59 2.36
N TYR A 457 10.77 23.70 3.29
CA TYR A 457 11.98 23.88 4.09
C TYR A 457 13.25 23.93 3.22
N ILE A 458 13.45 22.95 2.33
CA ILE A 458 14.60 22.93 1.42
C ILE A 458 14.58 24.18 0.52
N GLN A 459 13.42 24.60 0.02
CA GLN A 459 13.31 25.83 -0.77
C GLN A 459 13.80 27.07 0.01
N GLN A 460 13.36 27.23 1.25
CA GLN A 460 13.74 28.37 2.10
C GLN A 460 15.23 28.36 2.45
N GLU A 461 15.76 27.21 2.85
CA GLU A 461 17.19 27.08 3.19
C GLU A 461 18.09 27.27 1.97
N THR A 462 17.67 26.77 0.79
CA THR A 462 18.37 27.02 -0.47
C THR A 462 18.44 28.52 -0.77
N LYS A 463 17.31 29.24 -0.68
CA LYS A 463 17.29 30.71 -0.89
C LYS A 463 18.17 31.45 0.13
N LYS A 464 18.16 31.05 1.39
CA LYS A 464 19.01 31.64 2.44
C LYS A 464 20.50 31.41 2.16
N PHE A 465 20.88 30.19 1.80
CA PHE A 465 22.26 29.81 1.52
C PHE A 465 22.85 30.63 0.36
N PHE A 466 22.18 30.65 -0.80
CA PHE A 466 22.65 31.38 -1.99
C PHE A 466 22.68 32.90 -1.77
N LYS A 467 21.73 33.46 -1.00
CA LYS A 467 21.77 34.86 -0.58
C LYS A 467 22.95 35.17 0.34
N GLY A 468 23.29 34.25 1.24
CA GLY A 468 24.42 34.40 2.17
C GLY A 468 25.78 34.42 1.49
N ILE A 469 25.96 33.62 0.44
CA ILE A 469 27.20 33.58 -0.36
C ILE A 469 27.26 34.64 -1.47
N GLY A 470 26.17 35.40 -1.68
CA GLY A 470 26.10 36.41 -2.75
C GLY A 470 26.04 35.84 -4.16
N PHE A 471 25.62 34.57 -4.31
CA PHE A 471 25.54 33.89 -5.60
C PHE A 471 24.10 33.99 -6.14
N PRO A 472 23.88 34.57 -7.33
CA PRO A 472 22.53 34.70 -7.88
C PRO A 472 22.00 33.32 -8.26
N ALA A 473 20.87 32.92 -7.66
CA ALA A 473 20.17 31.67 -7.97
C ALA A 473 18.65 31.88 -7.94
N ASP A 474 17.93 31.33 -8.92
CA ASP A 474 16.47 31.39 -9.00
C ASP A 474 15.87 30.04 -8.60
N VAL A 475 15.18 29.99 -7.46
CA VAL A 475 14.64 28.74 -6.89
C VAL A 475 13.14 28.64 -7.14
N LYS A 476 12.75 27.66 -7.97
CA LYS A 476 11.36 27.28 -8.22
C LYS A 476 10.99 26.03 -7.42
N TYR A 477 9.77 26.03 -6.90
CA TYR A 477 9.22 24.91 -6.14
C TYR A 477 7.93 24.44 -6.77
N ILE A 478 7.80 23.13 -6.99
CA ILE A 478 6.62 22.49 -7.57
C ILE A 478 6.13 21.41 -6.62
N ASP A 479 4.84 21.51 -6.24
CA ASP A 479 4.12 20.47 -5.51
C ASP A 479 2.95 19.92 -6.36
N PRO A 480 3.16 18.83 -7.11
CA PRO A 480 2.14 18.20 -7.94
C PRO A 480 1.24 17.22 -7.17
N THR A 481 1.31 17.16 -5.83
CA THR A 481 0.62 16.17 -4.99
C THR A 481 -0.83 15.90 -5.41
N TYR A 482 -1.62 16.94 -5.64
CA TYR A 482 -3.03 16.77 -6.00
C TYR A 482 -3.25 16.38 -7.46
N MET A 483 -2.41 16.86 -8.36
CA MET A 483 -2.47 16.52 -9.78
C MET A 483 -2.20 15.03 -9.98
N ILE A 484 -1.21 14.50 -9.28
CA ILE A 484 -0.85 13.07 -9.29
C ILE A 484 -2.02 12.20 -8.81
N ARG A 485 -2.71 12.59 -7.74
CA ARG A 485 -3.74 11.74 -7.09
C ARG A 485 -5.11 11.81 -7.74
N ALA A 486 -5.44 12.95 -8.33
CA ALA A 486 -6.78 13.22 -8.86
C ALA A 486 -6.92 12.84 -10.34
N CYS A 487 -5.84 12.39 -10.99
CA CYS A 487 -5.87 11.99 -12.39
C CYS A 487 -6.58 10.64 -12.59
N ARG A 488 -6.88 10.35 -13.86
CA ARG A 488 -7.37 9.04 -14.30
C ARG A 488 -6.23 8.03 -14.30
N ALA A 489 -6.52 6.74 -14.13
CA ALA A 489 -5.51 5.70 -14.31
C ALA A 489 -5.00 5.66 -15.76
N ASN A 490 -3.71 5.37 -15.92
CA ASN A 490 -3.15 5.00 -17.21
C ASN A 490 -3.54 3.57 -17.61
N ALA A 491 -3.10 3.13 -18.78
CA ALA A 491 -3.47 1.81 -19.30
C ALA A 491 -2.98 0.64 -18.41
N SER A 492 -1.75 0.75 -17.87
CA SER A 492 -1.17 -0.28 -16.99
C SER A 492 -1.99 -0.44 -15.71
N ASP A 493 -2.25 0.68 -15.02
CA ASP A 493 -3.04 0.69 -13.79
C ASP A 493 -4.50 0.32 -14.04
N GLY A 494 -5.10 0.73 -15.16
CA GLY A 494 -6.48 0.36 -15.53
C GLY A 494 -6.66 -1.15 -15.71
N ILE A 495 -5.66 -1.83 -16.31
CA ILE A 495 -5.63 -3.29 -16.42
C ILE A 495 -5.49 -3.92 -15.02
N LEU A 496 -4.55 -3.43 -14.21
CA LEU A 496 -4.34 -3.95 -12.86
C LEU A 496 -5.62 -3.81 -12.00
N CYS A 497 -6.26 -2.64 -12.02
CA CYS A 497 -7.52 -2.38 -11.33
C CYS A 497 -8.63 -3.36 -11.76
N THR A 498 -8.69 -3.63 -13.07
CA THR A 498 -9.67 -4.58 -13.62
C THR A 498 -9.48 -5.98 -13.08
N VAL A 499 -8.26 -6.49 -13.10
CA VAL A 499 -7.97 -7.84 -12.62
C VAL A 499 -8.15 -7.94 -11.11
N LEU A 500 -7.71 -6.94 -10.34
CA LEU A 500 -7.91 -6.91 -8.89
C LEU A 500 -9.39 -6.89 -8.51
N GLY A 501 -10.21 -6.08 -9.18
CA GLY A 501 -11.66 -6.01 -8.94
C GLY A 501 -12.37 -7.35 -9.23
N GLN A 502 -12.04 -7.99 -10.35
CA GLN A 502 -12.59 -9.31 -10.71
C GLN A 502 -12.21 -10.38 -9.68
N ASN A 503 -10.92 -10.46 -9.35
CA ASN A 503 -10.40 -11.43 -8.39
C ASN A 503 -10.94 -11.22 -6.98
N ALA A 504 -11.21 -9.97 -6.57
CA ALA A 504 -11.84 -9.71 -5.29
C ALA A 504 -13.23 -10.37 -5.20
N VAL A 505 -14.04 -10.24 -6.26
CA VAL A 505 -15.37 -10.87 -6.35
C VAL A 505 -15.27 -12.39 -6.39
N HIS A 506 -14.34 -12.94 -7.20
CA HIS A 506 -14.10 -14.37 -7.23
C HIS A 506 -13.72 -14.93 -5.85
N GLY A 507 -12.87 -14.22 -5.10
CA GLY A 507 -12.47 -14.59 -3.75
C GLY A 507 -13.65 -14.60 -2.76
N ALA A 508 -14.49 -13.56 -2.82
CA ALA A 508 -15.68 -13.46 -1.97
C ALA A 508 -16.67 -14.61 -2.23
N PHE A 509 -16.99 -14.89 -3.50
CA PHE A 509 -17.88 -16.01 -3.87
C PHE A 509 -17.29 -17.37 -3.48
N ALA A 510 -15.98 -17.54 -3.63
CA ALA A 510 -15.27 -18.72 -3.21
C ALA A 510 -15.22 -18.91 -1.68
N GLY A 511 -15.79 -18.00 -0.88
CA GLY A 511 -15.87 -18.13 0.58
C GLY A 511 -14.64 -17.60 1.33
N TYR A 512 -13.67 -17.01 0.63
CA TYR A 512 -12.52 -16.37 1.28
C TYR A 512 -12.92 -15.02 1.88
N SER A 513 -12.44 -14.75 3.08
CA SER A 513 -12.70 -13.51 3.82
C SER A 513 -11.48 -13.09 4.63
N GLY A 514 -11.37 -11.82 4.98
CA GLY A 514 -10.16 -11.30 5.64
C GLY A 514 -8.94 -11.33 4.72
N ILE A 515 -9.19 -11.30 3.40
CA ILE A 515 -8.16 -11.37 2.36
C ILE A 515 -8.03 -10.05 1.61
N THR A 516 -6.88 -9.86 0.99
CA THR A 516 -6.66 -8.87 -0.07
C THR A 516 -6.15 -9.57 -1.33
N VAL A 517 -6.36 -8.94 -2.47
CA VAL A 517 -5.80 -9.40 -3.76
C VAL A 517 -4.56 -8.58 -4.10
N GLY A 518 -3.53 -9.19 -4.67
CA GLY A 518 -2.33 -8.49 -5.13
C GLY A 518 -1.57 -9.26 -6.21
N THR A 519 -0.51 -8.65 -6.73
CA THR A 519 0.45 -9.29 -7.63
C THR A 519 1.68 -9.74 -6.87
N CYS A 520 2.14 -10.95 -7.16
CA CYS A 520 3.35 -11.53 -6.60
C CYS A 520 4.05 -12.35 -7.68
N ASN A 521 5.31 -12.01 -7.97
CA ASN A 521 6.08 -12.60 -9.05
C ASN A 521 5.27 -12.69 -10.35
N THR A 522 4.66 -11.59 -10.77
CA THR A 522 3.78 -11.45 -11.97
C THR A 522 2.47 -12.24 -11.95
N HIS A 523 2.18 -13.00 -10.90
CA HIS A 523 0.93 -13.76 -10.76
C HIS A 523 -0.02 -13.07 -9.79
N TYR A 524 -1.32 -13.23 -10.01
CA TYR A 524 -2.35 -12.71 -9.11
C TYR A 524 -2.61 -13.70 -7.97
N VAL A 525 -2.58 -13.21 -6.75
CA VAL A 525 -2.66 -14.03 -5.53
C VAL A 525 -3.55 -13.39 -4.49
N TYR A 526 -4.04 -14.23 -3.57
CA TYR A 526 -4.71 -13.79 -2.36
C TYR A 526 -3.71 -13.77 -1.20
N PHE A 527 -3.76 -12.69 -0.42
CA PHE A 527 -2.99 -12.55 0.81
C PHE A 527 -3.93 -12.38 2.01
N PRO A 528 -3.64 -12.99 3.16
CA PRO A 528 -4.31 -12.63 4.39
C PRO A 528 -3.96 -11.20 4.77
N ILE A 529 -4.97 -10.39 5.09
CA ILE A 529 -4.79 -8.97 5.41
C ILE A 529 -3.73 -8.75 6.52
N PRO A 530 -3.69 -9.54 7.62
CA PRO A 530 -2.70 -9.37 8.67
C PRO A 530 -1.24 -9.40 8.19
N GLN A 531 -0.91 -10.19 7.15
CA GLN A 531 0.47 -10.30 6.67
C GLN A 531 0.91 -9.11 5.81
N VAL A 532 -0.03 -8.46 5.10
CA VAL A 532 0.32 -7.33 4.21
C VAL A 532 0.41 -5.99 4.95
N ILE A 533 -0.20 -5.88 6.14
CA ILE A 533 -0.22 -4.65 6.95
C ILE A 533 0.79 -4.64 8.10
N ILE A 534 1.67 -5.64 8.20
CA ILE A 534 2.66 -5.75 9.30
C ILE A 534 3.54 -4.50 9.34
N GLN A 535 4.11 -4.15 8.19
CA GLN A 535 4.96 -3.00 8.01
C GLN A 535 4.88 -2.50 6.56
N PRO A 536 5.12 -1.21 6.32
CA PRO A 536 5.25 -0.70 4.96
C PRO A 536 6.44 -1.35 4.25
N LYS A 537 6.27 -1.63 2.96
CA LYS A 537 7.38 -1.94 2.05
C LYS A 537 8.21 -0.68 1.82
N VAL A 538 9.52 -0.79 1.93
CA VAL A 538 10.48 0.31 1.78
C VAL A 538 11.46 0.02 0.65
N VAL A 539 12.06 1.07 0.09
CA VAL A 539 13.18 0.96 -0.86
C VAL A 539 14.38 0.42 -0.10
N ASP A 540 15.00 -0.65 -0.59
CA ASP A 540 16.30 -1.09 -0.08
C ASP A 540 17.42 -0.18 -0.65
N PRO A 541 18.15 0.58 0.18
CA PRO A 541 19.23 1.45 -0.27
C PRO A 541 20.40 0.69 -0.90
N ASN A 542 20.54 -0.62 -0.67
CA ASN A 542 21.57 -1.44 -1.30
C ASN A 542 21.06 -2.16 -2.55
N SER A 543 19.81 -1.91 -2.94
CA SER A 543 19.23 -2.55 -4.12
C SER A 543 19.85 -2.04 -5.41
N ARG A 544 19.94 -2.92 -6.41
CA ARG A 544 20.37 -2.54 -7.77
C ARG A 544 19.50 -1.44 -8.37
N MET A 545 18.23 -1.35 -7.98
CA MET A 545 17.33 -0.31 -8.47
C MET A 545 17.71 1.07 -7.95
N TRP A 546 18.01 1.18 -6.65
CA TRP A 546 18.48 2.44 -6.08
C TRP A 546 19.85 2.83 -6.65
N HIS A 547 20.78 1.88 -6.77
CA HIS A 547 22.07 2.14 -7.41
C HIS A 547 21.95 2.63 -8.86
N ARG A 548 20.99 2.10 -9.65
CA ARG A 548 20.70 2.62 -11.00
C ARG A 548 20.22 4.07 -10.96
N CYS A 549 19.38 4.42 -9.98
CA CYS A 549 18.95 5.80 -9.76
C CYS A 549 20.15 6.72 -9.43
N LEU A 550 21.04 6.29 -8.52
CA LEU A 550 22.26 7.04 -8.18
C LEU A 550 23.21 7.19 -9.37
N THR A 551 23.40 6.14 -10.17
CA THR A 551 24.23 6.21 -11.38
C THR A 551 23.62 7.13 -12.44
N SER A 552 22.28 7.15 -12.56
CA SER A 552 21.58 8.00 -13.53
C SER A 552 21.58 9.47 -13.12
N THR A 553 21.48 9.77 -11.82
CA THR A 553 21.51 11.14 -11.28
C THR A 553 22.95 11.67 -11.17
N GLY A 554 23.91 10.79 -10.94
CA GLY A 554 25.30 11.15 -10.67
C GLY A 554 25.52 11.77 -9.28
N GLN A 555 24.52 11.69 -8.40
CA GLN A 555 24.59 12.30 -7.07
C GLN A 555 25.58 11.56 -6.15
N PRO A 556 26.33 12.27 -5.30
CA PRO A 556 27.14 11.67 -4.25
C PRO A 556 26.28 11.28 -3.04
N ASP A 557 26.90 10.61 -2.07
CA ASP A 557 26.33 10.46 -0.73
C ASP A 557 26.42 11.80 0.03
N PHE A 558 25.36 12.15 0.74
CA PHE A 558 25.23 13.44 1.44
C PHE A 558 25.41 13.33 2.96
N ILE A 559 26.19 12.35 3.44
CA ILE A 559 26.40 12.09 4.87
C ILE A 559 27.74 12.66 5.34
#